data_AF-A0A6L6PMD5-F1
#
_entry.id   AF-A0A6L6PMD5-F1
#
_cell.length_a   1.000
_cell.length_b   1.000
_cell.length_c   1.000
_cell.angle_alpha   90.00
_cell.angle_beta   90.00
_cell.angle_gamma   90.00
#
_symmetry.space_group_name_H-M   'P 1'
#
loop_
_entity.id
_entity.type
_entity.pdbx_description
1 polymer ?
#
loop_
_entity_poly.entity_id
_entity_poly.type
_entity_poly.pdbx_seq_one_letter_code
_entity_poly.pdbx_strand_id
1 'polypeptide(L)'
;MKISIYDPGRWSPELVFWPAEGEGEYGNMRQVFLRRCAELLAHLARWQQQEGNQCLLWRRLIELQRWRIDRMMAAAPALREVLADEEYLQDAWLDALLKVVGEVNCFQLPDTCPWTLGQALDQDFFPADYLPS
;
A
#
# COMPACT_ATOMS: atom_id res chain seq x y z
N MET A 1 -18.52 -9.63 -26.64
CA MET A 1 -18.35 -8.67 -25.53
C MET A 1 -16.95 -8.88 -24.96
N LYS A 2 -15.96 -8.07 -25.36
CA LYS A 2 -14.58 -8.18 -24.85
C LYS A 2 -14.48 -7.33 -23.59
N ILE A 3 -14.39 -7.98 -22.44
CA ILE A 3 -13.98 -7.34 -21.19
C ILE A 3 -12.50 -7.02 -21.37
N SER A 4 -12.17 -5.73 -21.55
CA SER A 4 -10.79 -5.26 -21.58
C SER A 4 -10.24 -5.28 -20.15
N ILE A 5 -9.76 -6.44 -19.74
CA ILE A 5 -8.93 -6.61 -18.55
C ILE A 5 -7.64 -5.82 -18.79
N TYR A 6 -7.52 -4.70 -18.07
CA TYR A 6 -6.32 -3.91 -17.80
C TYR A 6 -5.01 -4.45 -18.43
N ASP A 7 -4.46 -3.69 -19.39
CA ASP A 7 -3.12 -3.88 -19.95
C ASP A 7 -2.11 -3.04 -19.14
N PRO A 8 -1.22 -3.65 -18.33
CA PRO A 8 -0.24 -2.93 -17.52
C PRO A 8 0.91 -2.29 -18.33
N GLY A 9 1.02 -2.53 -19.64
CA GLY A 9 2.24 -2.26 -20.41
C GLY A 9 2.20 -1.05 -21.35
N ARG A 10 1.05 -0.45 -21.64
CA ARG A 10 0.96 0.67 -22.62
C ARG A 10 0.50 1.97 -21.97
N TRP A 11 1.49 2.76 -21.56
CA TRP A 11 1.32 4.14 -21.11
C TRP A 11 0.91 5.06 -22.27
N SER A 12 -0.02 5.97 -22.01
CA SER A 12 -0.13 7.24 -22.76
C SER A 12 -0.09 8.41 -21.76
N PRO A 13 0.53 9.54 -22.12
CA PRO A 13 0.51 10.76 -21.30
C PRO A 13 -0.89 11.36 -21.14
N GLU A 14 -1.87 10.85 -21.90
CA GLU A 14 -3.24 11.35 -21.97
C GLU A 14 -4.19 10.59 -21.03
N LEU A 15 -3.77 9.45 -20.48
CA LEU A 15 -4.48 8.74 -19.41
C LEU A 15 -4.16 9.37 -18.05
N VAL A 16 -4.71 10.58 -17.93
CA VAL A 16 -4.82 11.43 -16.74
C VAL A 16 -5.55 10.63 -15.64
N PHE A 17 -4.80 9.85 -14.85
CA PHE A 17 -5.25 9.34 -13.55
C PHE A 17 -5.29 10.47 -12.49
N TRP A 18 -4.92 11.69 -12.89
CA TRP A 18 -4.84 12.90 -12.10
C TRP A 18 -5.29 14.08 -12.97
N PRO A 19 -6.44 14.74 -12.73
CA PRO A 19 -6.89 15.83 -13.58
C PRO A 19 -5.81 16.90 -13.69
N ALA A 20 -5.64 17.42 -14.92
CA ALA A 20 -4.75 18.53 -15.19
C ALA A 20 -5.03 19.66 -14.20
N GLU A 21 -3.96 20.29 -13.75
CA GLU A 21 -3.87 21.27 -12.67
C GLU A 21 -5.11 22.18 -12.50
N GLY A 22 -5.59 22.26 -11.26
CA GLY A 22 -6.58 23.25 -10.86
C GLY A 22 -7.79 22.64 -10.15
N GLU A 23 -7.99 23.08 -8.91
CA GLU A 23 -9.28 23.12 -8.20
C GLU A 23 -9.73 21.83 -7.47
N GLY A 24 -9.29 21.74 -6.20
CA GLY A 24 -10.30 21.89 -5.13
C GLY A 24 -10.67 20.68 -4.28
N GLU A 25 -10.22 19.44 -4.55
CA GLU A 25 -10.68 18.31 -3.70
C GLU A 25 -9.76 17.07 -3.67
N TYR A 26 -8.46 17.24 -3.92
CA TYR A 26 -7.46 16.21 -3.60
C TYR A 26 -6.57 16.74 -2.48
N GLY A 27 -6.69 16.15 -1.29
CA GLY A 27 -5.78 16.44 -0.18
C GLY A 27 -4.32 16.33 -0.62
N ASN A 28 -3.44 17.09 0.04
CA ASN A 28 -1.99 17.11 -0.14
C ASN A 28 -1.46 15.75 -0.67
N MET A 29 -0.68 15.75 -1.75
CA MET A 29 -0.18 14.52 -2.39
C MET A 29 0.47 13.55 -1.39
N ARG A 30 1.13 14.07 -0.36
CA ARG A 30 1.66 13.26 0.77
C ARG A 30 0.56 12.56 1.55
N GLN A 31 -0.61 13.15 1.75
CA GLN A 31 -1.77 12.53 2.41
C GLN A 31 -2.40 11.43 1.54
N VAL A 32 -2.49 11.62 0.22
CA VAL A 32 -2.97 10.57 -0.68
C VAL A 32 -2.00 9.38 -0.69
N PHE A 33 -0.69 9.66 -0.71
CA PHE A 33 0.34 8.64 -0.61
C PHE A 33 0.26 7.87 0.72
N LEU A 34 -0.02 8.58 1.82
CA LEU A 34 -0.11 8.01 3.17
C LEU A 34 -1.24 6.99 3.23
N ARG A 35 -2.43 7.38 2.74
CA ARG A 35 -3.59 6.48 2.68
C ARG A 35 -3.35 5.24 1.84
N ARG A 36 -2.53 5.33 0.78
CA ARG A 36 -2.16 4.18 -0.06
C ARG A 36 -1.17 3.26 0.64
N CYS A 37 -0.18 3.82 1.30
CA CYS A 37 0.76 3.05 2.13
C CYS A 37 0.02 2.33 3.26
N ALA A 38 -0.89 3.01 3.96
CA ALA A 38 -1.72 2.41 5.00
C ALA A 38 -2.57 1.23 4.48
N GLU A 39 -3.15 1.35 3.27
CA GLU A 39 -3.91 0.24 2.67
C GLU A 39 -3.01 -0.96 2.33
N LEU A 40 -1.82 -0.70 1.77
CA LEU A 40 -0.83 -1.76 1.51
C LEU A 40 -0.41 -2.47 2.80
N LEU A 41 -0.06 -1.71 3.84
CA LEU A 41 0.32 -2.25 5.15
C LEU A 41 -0.82 -3.05 5.79
N ALA A 42 -2.06 -2.59 5.67
CA ALA A 42 -3.23 -3.33 6.14
C ALA A 42 -3.42 -4.66 5.39
N HIS A 43 -3.18 -4.70 4.07
CA HIS A 43 -3.21 -5.95 3.32
C HIS A 43 -2.07 -6.91 3.72
N LEU A 44 -0.86 -6.39 3.96
CA LEU A 44 0.26 -7.20 4.45
C LEU A 44 0.02 -7.75 5.86
N ALA A 45 -0.58 -6.96 6.75
CA ALA A 45 -0.95 -7.42 8.09
C ALA A 45 -1.98 -8.56 8.04
N ARG A 46 -3.01 -8.39 7.20
CA ARG A 46 -4.00 -9.45 6.93
C ARG A 46 -3.37 -10.69 6.32
N TRP A 47 -2.42 -10.54 5.41
CA TRP A 47 -1.68 -11.65 4.82
C TRP A 47 -0.91 -12.44 5.88
N GLN A 48 -0.27 -11.74 6.82
CA GLN A 48 0.51 -12.37 7.88
C GLN A 48 -0.39 -13.08 8.93
N GLN A 49 -1.47 -12.44 9.38
CA GLN A 49 -2.23 -12.92 10.55
C GLN A 49 -3.37 -13.90 10.22
N GLN A 50 -3.79 -13.96 8.96
CA GLN A 50 -4.95 -14.75 8.55
C GLN A 50 -4.51 -15.73 7.44
N GLU A 51 -4.36 -17.01 7.78
CA GLU A 51 -3.98 -18.07 6.83
C GLU A 51 -4.86 -18.08 5.56
N GLY A 52 -6.16 -17.81 5.71
CA GLY A 52 -7.10 -17.72 4.59
C GLY A 52 -6.82 -16.59 3.59
N ASN A 53 -6.02 -15.60 3.98
CA ASN A 53 -5.60 -14.50 3.13
C ASN A 53 -4.30 -14.80 2.36
N GLN A 54 -3.66 -15.94 2.58
CA GLN A 54 -2.50 -16.39 1.80
C GLN A 54 -2.95 -17.04 0.47
N CYS A 55 -3.81 -16.34 -0.27
CA CYS A 55 -4.39 -16.81 -1.52
C CYS A 55 -4.16 -15.83 -2.68
N LEU A 56 -4.45 -16.29 -3.91
CA LEU A 56 -4.18 -15.54 -5.14
C LEU A 56 -4.87 -14.17 -5.18
N LEU A 57 -6.07 -14.05 -4.58
CA LEU A 57 -6.80 -12.79 -4.55
C LEU A 57 -6.06 -11.72 -3.75
N TRP A 58 -5.65 -12.03 -2.53
CA TRP A 58 -4.93 -11.10 -1.65
C TRP A 58 -3.54 -10.78 -2.18
N ARG A 59 -2.84 -11.78 -2.71
CA ARG A 59 -1.59 -11.56 -3.44
C ARG A 59 -1.78 -10.52 -4.54
N ARG A 60 -2.84 -10.66 -5.34
CA ARG A 60 -3.15 -9.73 -6.42
C ARG A 60 -3.48 -8.33 -5.91
N LEU A 61 -4.20 -8.20 -4.80
CA LEU A 61 -4.50 -6.90 -4.18
C LEU A 61 -3.24 -6.19 -3.71
N ILE A 62 -2.32 -6.91 -3.04
CA ILE A 62 -1.03 -6.39 -2.59
C ILE A 62 -0.19 -5.89 -3.78
N GLU A 63 -0.05 -6.73 -4.82
CA GLU A 63 0.66 -6.36 -6.05
C GLU A 63 0.06 -5.08 -6.67
N LEU A 64 -1.27 -4.99 -6.80
CA LEU A 64 -1.91 -3.81 -7.39
C LEU A 64 -1.70 -2.54 -6.56
N GLN A 65 -1.68 -2.62 -5.22
CA GLN A 65 -1.36 -1.47 -4.36
C GLN A 65 0.09 -1.02 -4.56
N ARG A 66 1.05 -1.95 -4.59
CA ARG A 66 2.47 -1.64 -4.84
C ARG A 66 2.65 -0.92 -6.17
N TRP A 67 2.10 -1.48 -7.24
CA TRP A 67 2.15 -0.87 -8.57
C TRP A 67 1.57 0.54 -8.60
N ARG A 68 0.49 0.78 -7.85
CA ARG A 68 -0.12 2.11 -7.76
C ARG A 68 0.75 3.09 -7.00
N ILE A 69 1.38 2.65 -5.90
CA ILE A 69 2.32 3.46 -5.12
C ILE A 69 3.57 3.80 -5.96
N ASP A 70 4.13 2.83 -6.68
CA ASP A 70 5.26 3.03 -7.59
C ASP A 70 4.94 4.05 -8.68
N ARG A 71 3.73 3.99 -9.24
CA ARG A 71 3.26 4.98 -10.22
C ARG A 71 3.16 6.39 -9.63
N MET A 72 2.71 6.52 -8.37
CA MET A 72 2.69 7.81 -7.69
C MET A 72 4.10 8.37 -7.50
N MET A 73 5.06 7.54 -7.09
CA MET A 73 6.47 7.96 -6.96
C MET A 73 7.12 8.28 -8.31
N ALA A 74 6.73 7.59 -9.39
CA ALA A 74 7.19 7.90 -10.73
C ALA A 74 6.68 9.27 -11.21
N ALA A 75 5.41 9.60 -10.93
CA ALA A 75 4.83 10.89 -11.26
C ALA A 75 5.34 12.03 -10.38
N ALA A 76 5.67 11.76 -9.12
CA ALA A 76 6.16 12.74 -8.15
C ALA A 76 7.40 12.22 -7.41
N PRO A 77 8.62 12.42 -7.96
CA PRO A 77 9.84 11.88 -7.39
C PRO A 77 10.15 12.31 -5.95
N ALA A 78 9.69 13.49 -5.52
CA ALA A 78 9.84 13.98 -4.15
C ALA A 78 9.17 13.06 -3.11
N LEU A 79 8.18 12.24 -3.50
CA LEU A 79 7.59 11.24 -2.61
C LEU A 79 8.57 10.13 -2.21
N ARG A 80 9.67 9.94 -2.95
CA ARG A 80 10.68 8.93 -2.59
C ARG A 80 11.44 9.29 -1.30
N GLU A 81 11.52 10.56 -0.95
CA GLU A 81 12.15 11.00 0.31
C GLU A 81 11.42 10.43 1.53
N VAL A 82 10.12 10.16 1.39
CA VAL A 82 9.28 9.57 2.42
C VAL A 82 9.66 8.11 2.74
N LEU A 83 10.36 7.41 1.83
CA LEU A 83 10.77 6.02 2.06
C LEU A 83 11.73 5.87 3.25
N ALA A 84 12.42 6.95 3.64
CA ALA A 84 13.33 6.99 4.78
C ALA A 84 12.71 7.70 6.02
N ASP A 85 11.44 8.12 5.94
CA ASP A 85 10.75 8.86 7.00
C ASP A 85 10.01 7.88 7.93
N GLU A 86 10.63 7.59 9.07
CA GLU A 86 10.10 6.63 10.07
C GLU A 86 8.80 7.11 10.71
N GLU A 87 8.64 8.42 10.94
CA GLU A 87 7.41 9.00 11.48
C GLU A 87 6.25 8.83 10.50
N TYR A 88 6.52 9.05 9.21
CA TYR A 88 5.52 8.85 8.17
C TYR A 88 5.10 7.38 8.02
N LEU A 89 6.06 6.47 8.08
CA LEU A 89 5.78 5.03 8.10
C LEU A 89 4.90 4.68 9.30
N GLN A 90 5.23 5.22 10.48
CA GLN A 90 4.47 5.00 11.69
C GLN A 90 3.03 5.53 11.59
N ASP A 91 2.83 6.73 11.03
CA ASP A 91 1.47 7.26 10.78
C ASP A 91 0.68 6.36 9.84
N ALA A 92 1.29 5.90 8.74
CA ALA A 92 0.65 4.98 7.80
C ALA A 92 0.32 3.62 8.47
N TRP A 93 1.16 3.16 9.40
CA TRP A 93 0.94 1.94 10.16
C TRP A 93 -0.21 2.07 11.16
N LEU A 94 -0.31 3.19 11.88
CA LEU A 94 -1.45 3.44 12.78
C LEU A 94 -2.77 3.48 11.99
N ASP A 95 -2.79 4.12 10.82
CA ASP A 95 -3.94 4.09 9.90
C ASP A 95 -4.25 2.65 9.41
N ALA A 96 -3.23 1.83 9.20
CA ALA A 96 -3.38 0.42 8.84
C ALA A 96 -3.99 -0.40 9.99
N LEU A 97 -3.51 -0.20 11.23
CA LEU A 97 -4.04 -0.84 12.42
C LEU A 97 -5.52 -0.51 12.62
N LEU A 98 -5.91 0.77 12.51
CA LEU A 98 -7.31 1.19 12.61
C LEU A 98 -8.23 0.46 11.61
N LYS A 99 -7.72 0.09 10.43
CA LYS A 99 -8.46 -0.66 9.41
C LYS A 99 -8.64 -2.13 9.76
N VAL A 100 -7.70 -2.74 10.47
CA VAL A 100 -7.64 -4.20 10.66
C VAL A 100 -7.89 -4.66 12.08
N VAL A 101 -7.78 -3.79 13.09
CA VAL A 101 -7.82 -4.16 14.52
C VAL A 101 -9.10 -4.90 14.94
N GLY A 102 -10.23 -4.62 14.27
CA GLY A 102 -11.50 -5.31 14.49
C GLY A 102 -11.62 -6.68 13.82
N GLU A 103 -10.61 -7.10 13.05
CA GLU A 103 -10.58 -8.37 12.34
C GLU A 103 -9.95 -9.49 13.17
N VAL A 104 -10.26 -10.74 12.81
CA VAL A 104 -9.73 -11.93 13.48
C VAL A 104 -8.20 -11.95 13.42
N ASN A 105 -7.56 -12.23 14.56
CA ASN A 105 -6.10 -12.28 14.77
C ASN A 105 -5.32 -10.97 14.53
N CYS A 106 -5.99 -9.85 14.24
CA CYS A 106 -5.32 -8.57 14.00
C CYS A 106 -5.17 -7.69 15.26
N PHE A 107 -5.77 -8.08 16.40
CA PHE A 107 -5.69 -7.34 17.66
C PHE A 107 -4.35 -7.49 18.40
N GLN A 108 -3.49 -8.43 17.97
CA GLN A 108 -2.16 -8.68 18.55
C GLN A 108 -1.02 -8.05 17.73
N LEU A 109 -1.35 -7.31 16.67
CA LEU A 109 -0.35 -6.61 15.87
C LEU A 109 0.40 -5.58 16.72
N PRO A 110 1.70 -5.39 16.51
CA PRO A 110 2.49 -4.43 17.28
C PRO A 110 2.08 -2.99 16.96
N ASP A 111 2.17 -2.10 17.96
CA ASP A 111 1.89 -0.67 17.79
C ASP A 111 2.89 0.03 16.86
N THR A 112 4.09 -0.52 16.72
CA THR A 112 5.13 -0.04 15.78
C THR A 112 5.20 -0.93 14.54
N CYS A 113 5.38 -0.33 13.37
CA CYS A 113 5.42 -1.08 12.12
C CYS A 113 6.56 -2.11 12.13
N PRO A 114 6.29 -3.42 11.88
CA PRO A 114 7.32 -4.45 11.89
C PRO A 114 8.17 -4.48 10.61
N TRP A 115 7.85 -3.64 9.61
CA TRP A 115 8.51 -3.62 8.32
C TRP A 115 8.90 -2.19 7.95
N THR A 116 9.99 -2.05 7.21
CA THR A 116 10.31 -0.78 6.55
C THR A 116 9.39 -0.55 5.35
N LEU A 117 9.21 0.71 4.94
CA LEU A 117 8.41 1.03 3.75
C LEU A 117 9.03 0.43 2.47
N GLY A 118 10.37 0.36 2.40
CA GLY A 118 11.08 -0.32 1.32
C GLY A 118 10.75 -1.82 1.23
N GLN A 119 10.74 -2.53 2.36
CA GLN A 119 10.30 -3.94 2.41
C GLN A 119 8.83 -4.09 2.01
N ALA A 120 7.94 -3.25 2.53
CA ALA A 120 6.53 -3.31 2.19
C ALA A 120 6.27 -3.15 0.68
N LEU A 121 7.07 -2.32 0.00
CA LEU A 121 6.98 -2.06 -1.44
C LEU A 121 7.69 -3.07 -2.32
N ASP A 122 8.60 -3.88 -1.77
CA ASP A 122 9.27 -4.95 -2.51
C ASP A 122 8.26 -5.95 -3.06
N GLN A 123 8.30 -6.22 -4.37
CA GLN A 123 7.34 -7.07 -5.07
C GLN A 123 7.39 -8.53 -4.58
N ASP A 124 8.55 -8.99 -4.08
CA ASP A 124 8.74 -10.36 -3.61
C ASP A 124 8.49 -10.51 -2.10
N PHE A 125 8.24 -9.40 -1.39
CA PHE A 125 7.99 -9.43 0.04
C PHE A 125 6.57 -9.87 0.35
N PHE A 126 6.42 -10.97 1.08
CA PHE A 126 5.18 -11.43 1.67
C PHE A 126 5.52 -11.93 3.08
N PRO A 127 5.06 -11.26 4.16
CA PRO A 127 5.47 -11.63 5.50
C PRO A 127 4.99 -13.04 5.82
N ALA A 128 5.94 -13.92 6.16
CA ALA A 128 5.65 -15.19 6.80
C ALA A 128 5.46 -14.96 8.31
N ASP A 129 4.90 -15.95 9.00
CA ASP A 129 4.55 -15.88 10.42
C ASP A 129 5.65 -15.21 11.26
N TYR A 130 5.24 -14.20 12.03
CA TYR A 130 6.00 -13.78 13.19
C TYR A 130 5.86 -14.90 14.21
N LEU A 131 6.90 -15.72 14.38
CA LEU A 131 7.07 -16.51 15.59
C LEU A 131 7.80 -15.61 16.59
N PRO A 132 7.12 -14.93 17.53
CA PRO A 132 7.82 -14.44 18.69
C PRO A 132 8.41 -15.67 19.40
N SER A 133 9.73 -15.67 19.54
CA SER A 133 10.39 -16.53 20.52
C SER A 133 9.93 -16.22 21.93
#